data_AF-A0A2P4YM62-F1
#
_entry.id   AF-A0A2P4YM62-F1
#
_cell.length_a   1.000
_cell.length_b   1.000
_cell.length_c   1.000
_cell.angle_alpha   90.00
_cell.angle_beta   90.00
_cell.angle_gamma   90.00
#
_symmetry.space_group_name_H-M   'P 1'
#
loop_
_entity.id
_entity.type
_entity.pdbx_description
1 polymer ?
#
loop_
_entity_poly.entity_id
_entity_poly.type
_entity_poly.pdbx_seq_one_letter_code
_entity_poly.pdbx_strand_id
1 'polypeptide(L)'
;MLAKTKTNYSKKKTFDDPFVVHLHMYASKEVIRRATPARIEEAAAAIDSYLTQRPDVQVGDITRTHWAISQARAEVTLPDNATFRQMQHLDAMQSSTREGDHEESTFSTLAIRLNGCTGMQLTINIQELRAALGLPNYSLIAHGILANF
;
A
#
# COMPACT_ATOMS: atom_id res chain seq x y z
N MET A 1 17.62 45.17 -16.82
CA MET A 1 17.12 45.43 -15.45
C MET A 1 18.10 45.02 -14.33
N LEU A 2 19.35 44.58 -14.60
CA LEU A 2 20.35 44.29 -13.54
C LEU A 2 21.39 45.41 -13.31
N ALA A 3 21.59 46.31 -14.27
CA ALA A 3 22.65 47.32 -14.18
C ALA A 3 22.34 48.47 -13.20
N LYS A 4 21.07 48.69 -12.85
CA LYS A 4 20.64 49.75 -11.90
C LYS A 4 20.70 49.32 -10.42
N THR A 5 20.98 48.05 -10.12
CA THR A 5 20.92 47.52 -8.75
C THR A 5 22.19 47.81 -7.94
N LYS A 6 23.34 48.02 -8.59
CA LYS A 6 24.64 48.21 -7.89
C LYS A 6 24.89 49.64 -7.37
N THR A 7 24.17 50.66 -7.86
CA THR A 7 24.46 52.06 -7.52
C THR A 7 23.80 52.55 -6.22
N ASN A 8 22.91 51.75 -5.62
CA ASN A 8 22.18 52.12 -4.39
C ASN A 8 22.81 51.58 -3.09
N TYR A 9 23.78 50.66 -3.17
CA TYR A 9 24.36 50.01 -1.99
C TYR A 9 25.17 50.96 -1.08
N SER A 10 25.71 52.06 -1.62
CA SER A 10 26.57 52.99 -0.89
C SER A 10 25.88 54.26 -0.38
N LYS A 11 24.56 54.42 -0.59
CA LYS A 11 23.81 55.59 -0.11
C LYS A 11 23.12 55.26 1.22
N LYS A 12 23.86 55.38 2.31
CA LYS A 12 23.28 55.31 3.66
C LYS A 12 22.55 56.62 3.94
N LYS A 13 21.21 56.61 3.87
CA LYS A 13 20.36 57.74 4.27
C LYS A 13 19.72 57.36 5.61
N THR A 14 19.95 58.15 6.64
CA THR A 14 19.33 57.94 7.96
C THR A 14 17.84 58.24 7.81
N PHE A 15 17.00 57.23 8.07
CA PHE A 15 15.55 57.32 8.00
C PHE A 15 15.03 56.82 9.36
N ASP A 16 14.28 57.65 10.08
CA ASP A 16 13.70 57.33 11.40
C ASP A 16 12.33 56.63 11.30
N ASP A 17 11.94 56.23 10.09
CA ASP A 17 10.67 55.55 9.79
C ASP A 17 10.93 54.05 9.52
N PRO A 18 10.06 53.12 9.96
CA PRO A 18 10.31 51.70 9.79
C PRO A 18 10.33 51.34 8.30
N PHE A 19 11.43 50.74 7.85
CA PHE A 19 11.54 50.21 6.50
C PHE A 19 10.65 48.96 6.36
N VAL A 20 9.80 48.93 5.33
CA VAL A 20 8.94 47.77 5.02
C VAL A 20 9.49 47.06 3.79
N VAL A 21 9.91 45.81 3.96
CA VAL A 21 10.35 44.93 2.87
C VAL A 21 9.19 44.00 2.51
N HIS A 22 8.64 44.17 1.32
CA HIS A 22 7.68 43.20 0.75
C HIS A 22 8.43 42.07 0.05
N LEU A 23 8.62 40.97 0.76
CA LEU A 23 9.15 39.73 0.18
C LEU A 23 8.01 38.94 -0.49
N HIS A 24 8.02 38.89 -1.82
CA HIS A 24 7.11 38.04 -2.58
C HIS A 24 7.81 36.70 -2.87
N MET A 25 7.37 35.63 -2.21
CA MET A 25 7.88 34.27 -2.43
C MET A 25 6.90 33.49 -3.28
N TYR A 26 7.36 32.97 -4.43
CA TYR A 26 6.57 32.14 -5.33
C TYR A 26 7.00 30.68 -5.16
N ALA A 27 6.10 29.83 -4.64
CA ALA A 27 6.27 28.38 -4.61
C ALA A 27 5.45 27.76 -5.77
N SER A 28 6.00 26.73 -6.44
CA SER A 28 5.23 25.98 -7.42
C SER A 28 4.06 25.31 -6.72
N LYS A 29 2.84 25.51 -7.23
CA LYS A 29 1.66 24.84 -6.71
C LYS A 29 1.77 23.35 -7.06
N GLU A 30 2.08 22.51 -6.08
CA GLU A 30 1.93 21.07 -6.24
C GLU A 30 0.46 20.80 -6.54
N VAL A 31 0.17 20.35 -7.76
CA VAL A 31 -1.18 20.01 -8.17
C VAL A 31 -1.53 18.70 -7.46
N ILE A 32 -2.27 18.80 -6.36
CA ILE A 32 -2.81 17.62 -5.68
C ILE A 32 -3.79 16.94 -6.64
N ARG A 33 -3.33 15.86 -7.28
CA ARG A 33 -4.13 15.06 -8.20
C ARG A 33 -5.02 14.12 -7.40
N ARG A 34 -6.31 14.04 -7.75
CA ARG A 34 -7.22 13.00 -7.21
C ARG A 34 -6.94 11.67 -7.93
N ALA A 35 -6.96 10.57 -7.18
CA ALA A 35 -7.00 9.21 -7.71
C ALA A 35 -8.43 8.92 -8.19
N THR A 36 -8.74 9.32 -9.43
CA THR A 36 -10.01 9.01 -10.10
C THR A 36 -9.93 7.66 -10.81
N PRO A 37 -11.06 6.97 -11.09
CA PRO A 37 -11.05 5.68 -11.79
C PRO A 37 -10.20 5.68 -13.07
N ALA A 38 -10.38 6.68 -13.94
CA ALA A 38 -9.60 6.82 -15.17
C ALA A 38 -8.07 6.93 -14.95
N ARG A 39 -7.64 7.50 -13.81
CA ARG A 39 -6.22 7.63 -13.48
C ARG A 39 -5.64 6.38 -12.86
N ILE A 40 -6.47 5.62 -12.14
CA ILE A 40 -6.09 4.30 -11.64
C ILE A 40 -5.89 3.37 -12.84
N GLU A 41 -6.76 3.46 -13.84
CA GLU A 41 -6.63 2.72 -15.10
C GLU A 41 -5.37 3.13 -15.89
N GLU A 42 -5.11 4.43 -16.02
CA GLU A 42 -3.87 4.94 -16.63
C GLU A 42 -2.61 4.44 -15.89
N ALA A 43 -2.62 4.49 -14.56
CA ALA A 43 -1.53 3.98 -13.74
C ALA A 43 -1.36 2.46 -13.89
N ALA A 44 -2.46 1.70 -13.95
CA ALA A 44 -2.42 0.26 -14.18
C ALA A 44 -1.78 -0.06 -15.54
N ALA A 45 -2.19 0.61 -16.62
CA ALA A 45 -1.57 0.43 -17.94
C ALA A 45 -0.07 0.78 -17.94
N ALA A 46 0.34 1.82 -17.21
CA ALA A 46 1.74 2.18 -17.05
C ALA A 46 2.53 1.14 -16.23
N ILE A 47 1.92 0.55 -15.20
CA ILE A 47 2.48 -0.57 -14.43
C ILE A 47 2.68 -1.79 -15.34
N ASP A 48 1.74 -2.09 -16.23
CA ASP A 48 1.83 -3.25 -17.12
C ASP A 48 2.98 -3.12 -18.11
N SER A 49 3.16 -1.92 -18.65
CA SER A 49 4.32 -1.57 -19.47
C SER A 49 5.63 -1.72 -18.68
N TYR A 50 5.65 -1.25 -17.42
CA TYR A 50 6.80 -1.36 -16.53
C TYR A 50 7.18 -2.82 -16.24
N LEU A 51 6.21 -3.69 -15.95
CA LEU A 51 6.41 -5.11 -15.67
C LEU A 51 6.85 -5.88 -16.92
N THR A 52 6.33 -5.51 -18.10
CA THR A 52 6.77 -6.11 -19.37
C THR A 52 8.26 -5.89 -19.62
N GLN A 53 8.81 -4.74 -19.19
CA GLN A 53 10.23 -4.43 -19.30
C GLN A 53 11.09 -5.06 -18.20
N ARG A 54 10.48 -5.58 -17.11
CA ARG A 54 11.14 -6.12 -15.92
C ARG A 54 10.56 -7.46 -15.50
N PRO A 55 10.93 -8.57 -16.18
CA PRO A 55 10.40 -9.90 -15.90
C PRO A 55 10.82 -10.44 -14.52
N ASP A 56 11.82 -9.84 -13.89
CA ASP A 56 12.30 -10.16 -12.54
C ASP A 56 11.32 -9.70 -11.44
N VAL A 57 10.43 -8.75 -11.74
CA VAL A 57 9.45 -8.24 -10.78
C VAL A 57 8.13 -8.99 -10.96
N GLN A 58 7.79 -9.82 -9.99
CA GLN A 58 6.49 -10.49 -9.90
C GLN A 58 5.64 -9.82 -8.81
N VAL A 59 4.42 -9.43 -9.16
CA VAL A 59 3.44 -8.82 -8.25
C VAL A 59 2.09 -9.47 -8.47
N GLY A 60 1.43 -9.87 -7.40
CA GLY A 60 0.07 -10.39 -7.47
C GLY A 60 -0.97 -9.28 -7.54
N ASP A 61 -2.23 -9.69 -7.64
CA ASP A 61 -3.35 -8.80 -7.95
C ASP A 61 -3.61 -7.77 -6.81
N ILE A 62 -3.40 -8.16 -5.56
CA ILE A 62 -3.56 -7.27 -4.40
C ILE A 62 -2.51 -6.15 -4.46
N THR A 63 -1.24 -6.53 -4.67
CA THR A 63 -0.14 -5.57 -4.78
C THR A 63 -0.33 -4.65 -5.98
N ARG A 64 -0.71 -5.20 -7.14
CA ARG A 64 -0.92 -4.44 -8.36
C ARG A 64 -2.05 -3.43 -8.21
N THR A 65 -3.16 -3.82 -7.59
CA THR A 65 -4.30 -2.93 -7.33
C THR A 65 -3.91 -1.75 -6.43
N HIS A 66 -3.24 -2.03 -5.32
CA HIS A 66 -2.76 -0.95 -4.46
C HIS A 66 -1.74 -0.06 -5.17
N TRP A 67 -0.84 -0.63 -5.95
CA TRP A 67 0.17 0.12 -6.69
C TRP A 67 -0.49 1.12 -7.64
N ALA A 68 -1.47 0.66 -8.43
CA ALA A 68 -2.23 1.52 -9.34
C ALA A 68 -2.95 2.65 -8.58
N ILE A 69 -3.58 2.36 -7.44
CA ILE A 69 -4.27 3.37 -6.62
C ILE A 69 -3.29 4.38 -6.02
N SER A 70 -2.18 3.90 -5.48
CA SER A 70 -1.15 4.73 -4.83
C SER A 70 -0.49 5.68 -5.83
N GLN A 71 -0.24 5.21 -7.06
CA GLN A 71 0.44 5.97 -8.10
C GLN A 71 -0.48 6.60 -9.13
N ALA A 72 -1.80 6.51 -8.98
CA ALA A 72 -2.78 7.29 -9.77
C ALA A 72 -2.59 8.82 -9.68
N ARG A 73 -1.73 9.29 -8.78
CA ARG A 73 -1.42 10.72 -8.58
C ARG A 73 -0.01 11.10 -9.04
N ALA A 74 0.85 10.14 -9.37
CA ALA A 74 2.28 10.31 -9.58
C ALA A 74 2.78 9.48 -10.77
N GLU A 75 4.06 9.59 -11.09
CA GLU A 75 4.69 8.72 -12.08
C GLU A 75 4.87 7.30 -11.53
N VAL A 76 4.76 6.32 -12.44
CA VAL A 76 4.87 4.92 -12.05
C VAL A 76 6.31 4.54 -11.75
N THR A 77 6.56 4.10 -10.52
CA THR A 77 7.86 3.61 -10.03
C THR A 77 7.63 2.42 -9.11
N LEU A 78 8.56 1.48 -9.00
CA LEU A 78 8.41 0.38 -8.06
C LEU A 78 8.43 0.90 -6.61
N PRO A 79 7.34 0.75 -5.84
CA PRO A 79 7.31 1.24 -4.47
C PRO A 79 8.19 0.39 -3.56
N ASP A 80 8.99 1.03 -2.72
CA ASP A 80 9.74 0.36 -1.64
C ASP A 80 9.27 0.85 -0.28
N ASN A 81 8.02 0.53 0.07
CA ASN A 81 7.45 0.86 1.38
C ASN A 81 6.86 -0.38 2.06
N ALA A 82 6.67 -0.28 3.38
CA ALA A 82 6.19 -1.38 4.20
C ALA A 82 4.82 -1.91 3.72
N THR A 83 3.91 -1.04 3.31
CA THR A 83 2.59 -1.41 2.81
C THR A 83 2.68 -2.23 1.53
N PHE A 84 3.55 -1.86 0.60
CA PHE A 84 3.78 -2.59 -0.65
C PHE A 84 4.33 -3.99 -0.38
N ARG A 85 5.31 -4.11 0.53
CA ARG A 85 5.84 -5.43 0.96
C ARG A 85 4.78 -6.27 1.67
N GLN A 86 3.92 -5.65 2.47
CA GLN A 86 2.80 -6.35 3.12
C GLN A 86 1.81 -6.90 2.09
N MET A 87 1.50 -6.15 1.04
CA MET A 87 0.63 -6.64 -0.03
C MET A 87 1.27 -7.77 -0.83
N GLN A 88 2.57 -7.71 -1.09
CA GLN A 88 3.29 -8.82 -1.73
C GLN A 88 3.22 -10.09 -0.87
N HIS A 89 3.33 -9.94 0.45
CA HIS A 89 3.14 -11.05 1.37
C HIS A 89 1.72 -11.62 1.31
N LEU A 90 0.70 -10.77 1.21
CA LEU A 90 -0.70 -11.22 1.06
C LEU A 90 -0.93 -11.96 -0.26
N ASP A 91 -0.34 -11.48 -1.36
CA ASP A 91 -0.38 -12.19 -2.66
C ASP A 91 0.25 -13.59 -2.55
N ALA A 92 1.39 -13.72 -1.87
CA ALA A 92 2.05 -15.01 -1.65
C ALA A 92 1.22 -15.96 -0.75
N MET A 93 0.50 -15.42 0.24
CA MET A 93 -0.43 -16.20 1.06
C MET A 93 -1.64 -16.67 0.23
N GLN A 94 -2.13 -15.84 -0.68
CA GLN A 94 -3.27 -16.19 -1.53
C GLN A 94 -2.89 -17.25 -2.58
N SER A 95 -1.71 -17.17 -3.19
CA SER A 95 -1.24 -18.17 -4.15
C SER A 95 -1.05 -19.54 -3.50
N SER A 96 -0.41 -19.59 -2.33
CA SER A 96 -0.23 -20.84 -1.57
C SER A 96 -1.56 -21.46 -1.12
N THR A 97 -2.57 -20.64 -0.82
CA THR A 97 -3.91 -21.14 -0.45
C THR A 97 -4.73 -21.60 -1.66
N ARG A 98 -4.50 -21.07 -2.87
CA ARG A 98 -5.17 -21.52 -4.11
C ARG A 98 -4.56 -22.80 -4.67
N GLU A 99 -3.25 -22.98 -4.55
CA GLU A 99 -2.54 -24.20 -4.97
C GLU A 99 -2.85 -25.39 -4.05
N GLY A 100 -3.14 -25.11 -2.78
CA GLY A 100 -3.77 -26.04 -1.86
C GLY A 100 -5.27 -25.81 -1.84
N ASP A 101 -6.00 -26.29 -2.86
CA ASP A 101 -7.46 -26.51 -2.78
C ASP A 101 -7.72 -27.58 -1.71
N HIS A 102 -7.48 -27.19 -0.45
CA HIS A 102 -7.91 -27.90 0.71
C HIS A 102 -9.42 -27.77 0.68
N GLU A 103 -10.08 -28.85 0.23
CA GLU A 103 -11.32 -29.25 0.88
C GLU A 103 -11.09 -29.08 2.37
N GLU A 104 -11.63 -27.99 2.92
CA GLU A 104 -11.33 -27.57 4.27
C GLU A 104 -11.74 -28.73 5.17
N SER A 105 -10.74 -29.43 5.71
CA SER A 105 -10.97 -30.71 6.35
C SER A 105 -11.99 -30.49 7.47
N THR A 106 -13.16 -31.12 7.36
CA THR A 106 -14.26 -30.98 8.33
C THR A 106 -13.75 -31.16 9.75
N PHE A 107 -12.75 -32.01 9.93
CA PHE A 107 -12.04 -32.24 11.18
C PHE A 107 -10.56 -31.92 11.06
N SER A 108 -10.00 -31.24 12.06
CA SER A 108 -8.56 -30.99 12.18
C SER A 108 -8.05 -31.48 13.52
N THR A 109 -6.84 -32.03 13.54
CA THR A 109 -6.19 -32.51 14.77
C THR A 109 -5.28 -31.43 15.32
N LEU A 110 -5.61 -30.96 16.52
CA LEU A 110 -4.91 -29.89 17.23
C LEU A 110 -4.12 -30.48 18.40
N ALA A 111 -2.85 -30.11 18.49
CA ALA A 111 -2.06 -30.36 19.68
C ALA A 111 -2.50 -29.37 20.78
N ILE A 112 -3.00 -29.91 21.89
CA ILE A 112 -3.44 -29.13 23.04
C ILE A 112 -2.61 -29.45 24.29
N ARG A 113 -2.51 -28.45 25.16
CA ARG A 113 -1.93 -28.57 26.49
C ARG A 113 -3.00 -28.28 27.51
N LEU A 114 -3.27 -29.23 28.41
CA LEU A 114 -4.31 -29.10 29.43
C LEU A 114 -3.71 -29.52 30.78
N ASN A 115 -3.81 -28.64 31.78
CA ASN A 115 -3.31 -28.88 33.14
C ASN A 115 -1.85 -29.38 33.22
N GLY A 116 -0.98 -28.86 32.36
CA GLY A 116 0.44 -29.23 32.34
C GLY A 116 0.79 -30.45 31.50
N CYS A 117 -0.18 -31.31 31.14
CA CYS A 117 0.01 -32.41 30.19
C CYS A 117 0.23 -31.85 28.78
N THR A 118 1.40 -32.11 28.22
CA THR A 118 1.79 -31.74 26.85
C THR A 118 1.59 -32.91 25.91
N GLY A 119 1.17 -32.64 24.67
CA GLY A 119 1.12 -33.64 23.60
C GLY A 119 -0.21 -34.39 23.46
N MET A 120 -1.28 -33.91 24.10
CA MET A 120 -2.63 -34.40 23.77
C MET A 120 -3.00 -33.91 22.37
N GLN A 121 -3.61 -34.81 21.59
CA GLN A 121 -4.18 -34.49 20.29
C GLN A 121 -5.70 -34.56 20.40
N LEU A 122 -6.39 -33.52 19.96
CA LEU A 122 -7.84 -33.52 19.80
C LEU A 122 -8.19 -33.31 18.34
N THR A 123 -9.05 -34.19 17.83
CA THR A 123 -9.67 -34.02 16.52
C THR A 123 -10.97 -33.23 16.72
N ILE A 124 -11.03 -32.03 16.16
CA ILE A 124 -12.13 -31.08 16.36
C ILE A 124 -12.79 -30.79 15.02
N ASN A 125 -14.12 -30.71 15.00
CA ASN A 125 -14.84 -30.20 13.84
C ASN A 125 -14.57 -28.69 13.71
N ILE A 126 -13.99 -28.29 12.58
CA ILE A 126 -13.58 -26.90 12.35
C ILE A 126 -14.78 -25.95 12.24
N GLN A 127 -15.90 -26.40 11.68
CA GLN A 127 -17.11 -25.60 11.54
C GLN A 127 -17.74 -25.30 12.91
N GLU A 128 -17.82 -26.30 13.78
CA GLU A 128 -18.35 -26.12 15.14
C GLU A 128 -17.43 -25.24 15.99
N LEU A 129 -16.11 -25.43 15.89
CA LEU A 129 -15.14 -24.60 16.59
C LEU A 129 -15.24 -23.13 16.14
N ARG A 130 -15.36 -22.88 14.83
CA ARG A 130 -15.56 -21.53 14.29
C ARG A 130 -16.86 -20.92 14.77
N ALA A 131 -17.96 -21.67 14.74
CA ALA A 131 -19.26 -21.22 15.24
C ALA A 131 -19.17 -20.84 16.73
N ALA A 132 -18.51 -21.65 17.55
CA ALA A 132 -18.30 -21.37 18.97
C ALA A 132 -17.44 -20.12 19.21
N LEU A 133 -16.47 -19.84 18.33
CA LEU A 133 -15.62 -18.64 18.38
C LEU A 133 -16.22 -17.42 17.67
N GLY A 134 -17.39 -17.55 17.03
CA GLY A 134 -18.01 -16.49 16.24
C GLY A 134 -17.27 -16.15 14.93
N LEU A 135 -16.49 -17.09 14.40
CA LEU A 135 -15.72 -16.92 13.17
C LEU A 135 -16.52 -17.39 11.93
N PRO A 136 -16.30 -16.80 10.74
CA PRO A 136 -16.94 -17.25 9.51
C PRO A 136 -16.54 -18.66 9.10
N ASN A 137 -17.47 -19.41 8.49
CA ASN A 137 -17.25 -20.78 8.01
C ASN A 137 -16.45 -20.89 6.71
N TYR A 138 -15.90 -19.79 6.22
CA TYR A 138 -15.05 -19.75 5.03
C TYR A 138 -13.72 -19.11 5.40
N SER A 139 -12.64 -19.48 4.69
CA SER A 139 -11.35 -18.83 4.85
C SER A 139 -11.46 -17.34 4.49
N LEU A 140 -11.19 -16.46 5.46
CA LEU A 140 -11.21 -15.00 5.29
C LEU A 140 -10.20 -14.50 4.26
N ILE A 141 -9.14 -15.28 4.02
CA ILE A 141 -8.03 -14.94 3.14
C ILE A 141 -8.32 -15.42 1.71
N ALA A 142 -8.84 -16.64 1.54
CA ALA A 142 -9.10 -17.18 0.20
C ALA A 142 -10.46 -16.75 -0.38
N HIS A 143 -11.49 -16.67 0.46
CA HIS A 143 -12.88 -16.43 0.05
C HIS A 143 -13.51 -15.19 0.70
N GLY A 144 -12.75 -14.49 1.56
CA GLY A 144 -13.21 -13.29 2.25
C GLY A 144 -12.66 -12.01 1.63
N ILE A 145 -11.91 -11.25 2.42
CA ILE A 145 -11.52 -9.86 2.12
C ILE A 145 -10.70 -9.77 0.82
N LEU A 146 -9.90 -10.80 0.51
CA LEU A 146 -8.98 -10.78 -0.64
C LEU A 146 -9.56 -11.40 -1.93
N ALA A 147 -10.80 -11.90 -1.90
CA ALA A 147 -11.40 -12.57 -3.07
C ALA A 147 -11.79 -11.62 -4.20
N ASN A 148 -12.00 -10.34 -3.89
CA ASN A 148 -12.43 -9.30 -4.83
C ASN A 148 -11.28 -8.44 -5.37
N PHE A 149 -10.03 -8.83 -5.11
CA PHE A 149 -8.83 -8.14 -5.59
C PHE A 149 -8.18 -8.90 -6.72
#